data_AF-A0A1H7UUZ4-F1
#
_entry.id   AF-A0A1H7UUZ4-F1
#
_cell.length_a   1.000
_cell.length_b   1.000
_cell.length_c   1.000
_cell.angle_alpha   90.00
_cell.angle_beta   90.00
_cell.angle_gamma   90.00
#
_symmetry.space_group_name_H-M   'P 1'
#
loop_
_entity.id
_entity.type
_entity.pdbx_description
1 polymer ?
#
loop_
_entity_poly.entity_id
_entity_poly.type
_entity_poly.pdbx_seq_one_letter_code
_entity_poly.pdbx_strand_id
1 'polypeptide(L)'
;MALLFACPAVAETLRIATWNVGLDRTGPGLLLRDILKGEDPQISAVAQVVATVRPDILVLQKLDYDHDLHALAALRDRLAQHGPVYDHLFALRPNSGMATGLDMDGDGLRGGPRDAQGYGEFFGQGGMAILSRYPIDRDGVRDFSALLWRDLPGAIQPQVNGAPFPSAEAQAIQRLSYTGHWVVPVILPSGPLHVMTFHASPPVFDGPEDANGRRNHDEIRFWQLYLDGVFGPVPERRHVLTGDANLDPHDSDGRRKAIRDLLADPGLQDPHPMRPGPAPTAPGKAGDPGLHTVHWPAPGPGGARVSYILPSVDLTIRGAGVHWPPEGTAEGDLVAAASRHRMIWVDLVPD
;
A
#
# COMPACT_ATOMS: atom_id res chain seq x y z
N MET A 1 -19.34 3.93 54.31
CA MET A 1 -18.11 3.53 53.61
C MET A 1 -18.51 3.29 52.15
N ALA A 2 -18.29 4.28 51.28
CA ALA A 2 -18.63 4.17 49.86
C ALA A 2 -17.50 3.42 49.14
N LEU A 3 -17.79 2.22 48.64
CA LEU A 3 -16.87 1.49 47.77
C LEU A 3 -16.95 2.08 46.36
N LEU A 4 -15.93 2.85 46.00
CA LEU A 4 -15.65 3.23 44.62
C LEU A 4 -15.05 2.01 43.91
N PHE A 5 -15.84 1.36 43.08
CA PHE A 5 -15.33 0.40 42.10
C PHE A 5 -14.62 1.18 40.99
N ALA A 6 -13.29 1.19 41.04
CA ALA A 6 -12.49 1.60 39.89
C ALA A 6 -12.57 0.47 38.84
N CYS A 7 -13.41 0.64 37.82
CA CYS A 7 -13.29 -0.17 36.61
C CYS A 7 -11.96 0.21 35.94
N PRO A 8 -11.09 -0.76 35.61
CA PRO A 8 -9.91 -0.46 34.82
C PRO A 8 -10.38 0.05 33.45
N ALA A 9 -9.96 1.26 33.08
CA ALA A 9 -10.09 1.73 31.71
C ALA A 9 -9.18 0.83 30.85
N VAL A 10 -9.77 -0.11 30.12
CA VAL A 10 -9.06 -0.81 29.05
C VAL A 10 -8.97 0.22 27.93
N ALA A 11 -7.76 0.72 27.66
CA ALA A 11 -7.53 1.56 26.51
C ALA A 11 -8.01 0.81 25.25
N GLU A 12 -8.92 1.42 24.49
CA GLU A 12 -9.44 0.81 23.27
C GLU A 12 -8.30 0.69 22.24
N THR A 13 -8.06 -0.52 21.76
CA THR A 13 -7.07 -0.80 20.72
C THR A 13 -7.61 -0.34 19.37
N LEU A 14 -6.81 0.39 18.61
CA LEU A 14 -7.06 0.74 17.21
C LEU A 14 -6.36 -0.27 16.29
N ARG A 15 -7.09 -0.94 15.40
CA ARG A 15 -6.51 -1.81 14.38
C ARG A 15 -6.36 -1.08 13.05
N ILE A 16 -5.12 -0.88 12.61
CA ILE A 16 -4.80 -0.46 11.23
C ILE A 16 -4.40 -1.66 10.39
N ALA A 17 -4.89 -1.74 9.16
CA ALA A 17 -4.53 -2.79 8.20
C ALA A 17 -4.19 -2.20 6.84
N THR A 18 -3.29 -2.88 6.11
CA THR A 18 -3.05 -2.61 4.69
C THR A 18 -3.16 -3.88 3.87
N TRP A 19 -3.70 -3.77 2.66
CA TRP A 19 -3.89 -4.91 1.78
C TRP A 19 -3.93 -4.53 0.30
N ASN A 20 -3.04 -5.16 -0.48
CA ASN A 20 -3.16 -5.20 -1.93
C ASN A 20 -4.24 -6.21 -2.32
N VAL A 21 -5.41 -5.71 -2.72
CA VAL A 21 -6.61 -6.55 -2.96
C VAL A 21 -6.68 -7.12 -4.37
N GLY A 22 -5.85 -6.64 -5.30
CA GLY A 22 -5.85 -7.12 -6.69
C GLY A 22 -7.22 -7.01 -7.36
N LEU A 23 -8.00 -5.99 -7.00
CA LEU A 23 -9.34 -5.73 -7.53
C LEU A 23 -9.31 -4.83 -8.77
N ASP A 24 -8.14 -4.53 -9.31
CA ASP A 24 -8.05 -3.87 -10.60
C ASP A 24 -8.62 -4.74 -11.72
N ARG A 25 -9.25 -4.08 -12.69
CA ARG A 25 -9.84 -4.72 -13.86
C ARG A 25 -9.14 -4.25 -15.12
N THR A 26 -9.50 -4.82 -16.26
CA THR A 26 -8.93 -4.48 -17.57
C THR A 26 -9.58 -3.25 -18.21
N GLY A 27 -10.57 -2.63 -17.56
CA GLY A 27 -11.28 -1.49 -18.12
C GLY A 27 -12.06 -0.69 -17.07
N PRO A 28 -12.34 0.58 -17.35
CA PRO A 28 -13.02 1.48 -16.41
C PRO A 28 -14.44 1.00 -16.11
N GLY A 29 -14.85 1.11 -14.84
CA GLY A 29 -16.20 0.75 -14.39
C GLY A 29 -16.49 -0.75 -14.29
N LEU A 30 -15.58 -1.62 -14.75
CA LEU A 30 -15.75 -3.08 -14.62
C LEU A 30 -15.77 -3.53 -13.17
N LEU A 31 -14.93 -2.93 -12.31
CA LEU A 31 -14.93 -3.23 -10.88
C LEU A 31 -16.29 -2.90 -10.25
N LEU A 32 -16.83 -1.70 -10.51
CA LEU A 32 -18.15 -1.30 -10.03
C LEU A 32 -19.23 -2.27 -10.49
N ARG A 33 -19.23 -2.63 -11.78
CA ARG A 33 -20.15 -3.63 -12.34
C ARG A 33 -20.07 -4.95 -11.57
N ASP A 34 -18.86 -5.45 -11.32
CA ASP A 34 -18.64 -6.75 -10.66
C ASP A 34 -19.09 -6.73 -9.20
N ILE A 35 -18.84 -5.63 -8.48
CA ILE A 35 -19.35 -5.42 -7.11
C ILE A 35 -20.89 -5.42 -7.10
N LEU A 36 -21.53 -4.65 -7.99
CA LEU A 36 -22.98 -4.50 -8.03
C LEU A 36 -23.71 -5.78 -8.46
N LYS A 37 -23.09 -6.61 -9.31
CA LYS A 37 -23.63 -7.94 -9.64
C LYS A 37 -23.59 -8.88 -8.43
N GLY A 38 -22.56 -8.78 -7.60
CA GLY A 38 -22.43 -9.59 -6.37
C GLY A 38 -22.10 -11.07 -6.60
N GLU A 39 -21.71 -11.43 -7.83
CA GLU A 39 -21.41 -12.81 -8.25
C GLU A 39 -19.90 -13.12 -8.29
N ASP A 40 -19.06 -12.08 -8.16
CA ASP A 40 -17.61 -12.24 -8.21
C ASP A 40 -17.09 -12.92 -6.92
N PRO A 41 -16.46 -14.11 -7.02
CA PRO A 41 -15.97 -14.84 -5.86
C PRO A 41 -14.80 -14.13 -5.17
N GLN A 42 -13.96 -13.40 -5.91
CA GLN A 42 -12.84 -12.63 -5.34
C GLN A 42 -13.39 -11.53 -4.43
N ILE A 43 -14.36 -10.75 -4.91
CA ILE A 43 -14.98 -9.66 -4.13
C ILE A 43 -15.69 -10.22 -2.89
N SER A 44 -16.37 -11.36 -3.02
CA SER A 44 -17.02 -12.03 -1.91
C SER A 44 -16.02 -12.58 -0.88
N ALA A 45 -14.86 -13.04 -1.32
CA ALA A 45 -13.77 -13.46 -0.45
C ALA A 45 -13.11 -12.26 0.25
N VAL A 46 -12.87 -11.15 -0.46
CA VAL A 46 -12.39 -9.87 0.12
C VAL A 46 -13.31 -9.41 1.26
N ALA A 47 -14.62 -9.43 1.06
CA ALA A 47 -15.57 -9.03 2.09
C ALA A 47 -15.50 -9.91 3.35
N GLN A 48 -15.35 -11.23 3.18
CA GLN A 48 -15.23 -12.16 4.30
C GLN A 48 -13.91 -11.99 5.04
N VAL A 49 -12.79 -11.78 4.34
CA VAL A 49 -11.50 -11.49 4.99
C VAL A 49 -11.56 -10.22 5.83
N VAL A 50 -12.16 -9.15 5.31
CA VAL A 50 -12.38 -7.91 6.08
C VAL A 50 -13.31 -8.15 7.28
N ALA A 51 -14.34 -8.98 7.13
CA ALA A 51 -15.25 -9.33 8.21
C ALA A 51 -14.57 -10.16 9.32
N THR A 52 -13.55 -10.94 8.99
CA THR A 52 -12.73 -11.70 9.95
C THR A 52 -11.72 -10.80 10.66
N VAL A 53 -10.95 -9.99 9.92
CA VAL A 53 -9.87 -9.16 10.51
C VAL A 53 -10.40 -7.91 11.22
N ARG A 54 -11.50 -7.35 10.73
CA ARG A 54 -12.23 -6.18 11.28
C ARG A 54 -11.35 -4.96 11.60
N PRO A 55 -10.56 -4.44 10.64
CA PRO A 55 -9.75 -3.26 10.89
C PRO A 55 -10.62 -2.00 11.12
N ASP A 56 -10.11 -1.05 11.88
CA ASP A 56 -10.73 0.26 12.08
C ASP A 56 -10.33 1.26 10.99
N ILE A 57 -9.10 1.13 10.50
CA ILE A 57 -8.56 1.85 9.34
C ILE A 57 -7.99 0.81 8.38
N LEU A 58 -8.51 0.78 7.16
CA LEU A 58 -8.10 -0.14 6.10
C LEU A 58 -7.55 0.63 4.90
N VAL A 59 -6.28 0.42 4.62
CA VAL A 59 -5.58 0.97 3.45
C VAL A 59 -5.53 -0.10 2.35
N LEU A 60 -6.07 0.21 1.19
CA LEU A 60 -6.15 -0.70 0.04
C LEU A 60 -5.24 -0.24 -1.09
N GLN A 61 -4.59 -1.20 -1.74
CA GLN A 61 -3.88 -1.03 -3.02
C GLN A 61 -4.53 -1.91 -4.08
N LYS A 62 -4.30 -1.57 -5.36
CA LYS A 62 -4.87 -2.29 -6.51
C LYS A 62 -6.40 -2.30 -6.49
N LEU A 63 -6.99 -1.14 -6.22
CA LEU A 63 -8.43 -0.90 -6.34
C LEU A 63 -8.66 0.16 -7.42
N ASP A 64 -9.47 -0.13 -8.43
CA ASP A 64 -9.74 0.84 -9.50
C ASP A 64 -10.40 2.11 -8.95
N TYR A 65 -9.89 3.25 -9.40
CA TYR A 65 -10.37 4.58 -9.04
C TYR A 65 -11.36 5.11 -10.07
N ASP A 66 -12.48 5.62 -9.58
CA ASP A 66 -13.39 6.49 -10.32
C ASP A 66 -13.58 7.81 -9.56
N HIS A 67 -13.83 8.91 -10.26
CA HIS A 67 -13.77 10.25 -9.67
C HIS A 67 -14.72 10.46 -8.48
N ASP A 68 -15.91 9.88 -8.58
CA ASP A 68 -16.98 10.00 -7.57
C ASP A 68 -16.93 8.86 -6.53
N LEU A 69 -15.91 7.99 -6.62
CA LEU A 69 -15.70 6.85 -5.72
C LEU A 69 -16.87 5.85 -5.68
N HIS A 70 -17.62 5.71 -6.77
CA HIS A 70 -18.73 4.77 -6.86
C HIS A 70 -18.28 3.32 -6.58
N ALA A 71 -17.16 2.89 -7.14
CA ALA A 71 -16.63 1.55 -6.91
C ALA A 71 -16.22 1.34 -5.44
N LEU A 72 -15.56 2.33 -4.84
CA LEU A 72 -15.16 2.29 -3.43
C LEU A 72 -16.37 2.32 -2.49
N ALA A 73 -17.38 3.12 -2.78
CA ALA A 73 -18.63 3.17 -2.01
C ALA A 73 -19.40 1.84 -2.11
N ALA A 74 -19.52 1.27 -3.30
CA ALA A 74 -20.14 -0.04 -3.49
C ALA A 74 -19.36 -1.14 -2.77
N LEU A 75 -18.02 -1.09 -2.79
CA LEU A 75 -17.19 -2.03 -2.02
C LEU A 75 -17.46 -1.85 -0.52
N ARG A 76 -17.44 -0.63 0.01
CA ARG A 76 -17.76 -0.35 1.43
C ARG A 76 -19.10 -0.94 1.83
N ASP A 77 -20.14 -0.78 1.02
CA ASP A 77 -21.48 -1.33 1.28
C ASP A 77 -21.45 -2.87 1.30
N ARG A 78 -20.69 -3.49 0.39
CA ARG A 78 -20.48 -4.95 0.36
C ARG A 78 -19.73 -5.44 1.60
N LEU A 79 -18.70 -4.72 2.06
CA LEU A 79 -17.96 -5.05 3.28
C LEU A 79 -18.86 -4.97 4.53
N ALA A 80 -19.71 -3.94 4.61
CA ALA A 80 -20.59 -3.67 5.75
C ALA A 80 -21.68 -4.75 5.97
N GLN A 81 -21.92 -5.64 5.01
CA GLN A 81 -22.90 -6.72 5.15
C GLN A 81 -22.56 -7.69 6.29
N HIS A 82 -21.26 -7.93 6.52
CA HIS A 82 -20.77 -8.84 7.57
C HIS A 82 -19.56 -8.30 8.34
N GLY A 83 -18.91 -7.25 7.85
CA GLY A 83 -17.72 -6.65 8.43
C GLY A 83 -17.98 -5.30 9.13
N PRO A 84 -16.91 -4.52 9.34
CA PRO A 84 -17.03 -3.15 9.85
C PRO A 84 -17.78 -2.24 8.89
N VAL A 85 -18.46 -1.24 9.46
CA VAL A 85 -19.04 -0.12 8.71
C VAL A 85 -17.99 0.98 8.63
N TYR A 86 -17.61 1.37 7.42
CA TYR A 86 -16.70 2.49 7.19
C TYR A 86 -17.49 3.71 6.69
N ASP A 87 -17.70 4.67 7.58
CA ASP A 87 -18.43 5.90 7.26
C ASP A 87 -17.57 6.90 6.46
N HIS A 88 -16.25 6.72 6.49
CA HIS A 88 -15.30 7.64 5.89
C HIS A 88 -14.45 6.94 4.82
N LEU A 89 -14.62 7.40 3.59
CA LEU A 89 -13.91 6.92 2.42
C LEU A 89 -12.99 8.00 1.89
N PHE A 90 -11.78 7.63 1.50
CA PHE A 90 -10.82 8.54 0.90
C PHE A 90 -10.02 7.84 -0.20
N ALA A 91 -9.91 8.49 -1.34
CA ALA A 91 -8.95 8.16 -2.38
C ALA A 91 -8.70 9.44 -3.20
N LEU A 92 -7.48 9.56 -3.72
CA LEU A 92 -7.15 10.57 -4.72
C LEU A 92 -6.89 9.88 -6.05
N ARG A 93 -6.99 10.68 -7.11
CA ARG A 93 -6.62 10.30 -8.47
C ARG A 93 -5.18 9.73 -8.50
N PRO A 94 -4.99 8.47 -8.90
CA PRO A 94 -3.66 7.88 -8.97
C PRO A 94 -2.90 8.33 -10.22
N ASN A 95 -1.59 8.11 -10.24
CA ASN A 95 -0.76 8.29 -11.44
C ASN A 95 -0.90 7.12 -12.45
N SER A 96 -1.45 5.98 -12.04
CA SER A 96 -1.64 4.82 -12.92
C SER A 96 -2.64 5.12 -14.06
N GLY A 97 -2.21 4.82 -15.28
CA GLY A 97 -2.97 5.09 -16.51
C GLY A 97 -3.13 6.58 -16.86
N MET A 98 -2.44 7.49 -16.17
CA MET A 98 -2.42 8.91 -16.52
C MET A 98 -1.52 9.13 -17.75
N ALA A 99 -2.13 9.37 -18.91
CA ALA A 99 -1.42 9.57 -20.17
C ALA A 99 -0.43 10.74 -20.11
N THR A 100 0.78 10.53 -20.67
CA THR A 100 1.83 11.56 -20.77
C THR A 100 1.91 12.19 -22.16
N GLY A 101 1.50 11.45 -23.20
CA GLY A 101 1.69 11.83 -24.60
C GLY A 101 3.12 11.64 -25.13
N LEU A 102 4.00 11.04 -24.32
CA LEU A 102 5.39 10.72 -24.65
C LEU A 102 5.59 9.21 -24.72
N ASP A 103 6.74 8.81 -25.25
CA ASP A 103 7.27 7.45 -25.13
C ASP A 103 8.00 7.37 -23.77
N MET A 104 7.47 6.60 -22.83
CA MET A 104 8.01 6.52 -21.45
C MET A 104 8.82 5.26 -21.17
N ASP A 105 8.82 4.27 -22.07
CA ASP A 105 9.58 3.04 -21.94
C ASP A 105 10.62 2.80 -23.05
N GLY A 106 10.71 3.70 -24.02
CA GLY A 106 11.72 3.72 -25.07
C GLY A 106 11.47 2.72 -26.20
N ASP A 107 10.25 2.22 -26.35
CA ASP A 107 9.90 1.26 -27.42
C ASP A 107 9.63 1.92 -28.79
N GLY A 108 9.61 3.26 -28.84
CA GLY A 108 9.38 4.06 -30.04
C GLY A 108 7.90 4.31 -30.35
N LEU A 109 6.97 3.82 -29.53
CA LEU A 109 5.54 4.04 -29.60
C LEU A 109 5.09 5.06 -28.54
N ARG A 110 3.85 5.51 -28.64
CA ARG A 110 3.25 6.45 -27.67
C ARG A 110 1.83 6.06 -27.37
N GLY A 111 1.39 6.40 -26.16
CA GLY A 111 0.01 6.24 -25.71
C GLY A 111 -0.35 4.82 -25.30
N GLY A 112 0.64 3.93 -25.17
CA GLY A 112 0.45 2.61 -24.57
C GLY A 112 0.30 2.69 -23.04
N PRO A 113 -0.08 1.58 -22.39
CA PRO A 113 -0.18 1.51 -20.93
C PRO A 113 1.12 1.81 -20.18
N ARG A 114 2.27 1.51 -20.80
CA ARG A 114 3.62 1.80 -20.26
C ARG A 114 4.02 3.28 -20.43
N ASP A 115 3.31 4.03 -21.28
CA ASP A 115 3.53 5.46 -21.49
C ASP A 115 2.79 6.35 -20.49
N ALA A 116 2.03 5.76 -19.57
CA ALA A 116 1.37 6.49 -18.50
C ALA A 116 2.35 6.84 -17.37
N GLN A 117 2.01 7.83 -16.53
CA GLN A 117 2.84 8.23 -15.38
C GLN A 117 3.15 7.05 -14.45
N GLY A 118 2.20 6.17 -14.22
CA GLY A 118 2.41 4.78 -13.79
C GLY A 118 1.64 3.85 -14.72
N TYR A 119 2.07 2.60 -14.88
CA TYR A 119 1.43 1.70 -15.83
C TYR A 119 -0.08 1.56 -15.56
N GLY A 120 -0.87 1.60 -16.63
CA GLY A 120 -2.30 1.29 -16.58
C GLY A 120 -2.97 1.40 -17.96
N GLU A 121 -3.87 0.46 -18.24
CA GLU A 121 -4.67 0.38 -19.48
C GLU A 121 -5.72 1.50 -19.58
N PHE A 122 -6.13 2.03 -18.42
CA PHE A 122 -7.03 3.18 -18.34
C PHE A 122 -6.69 4.03 -17.11
N PHE A 123 -7.11 5.28 -17.17
CA PHE A 123 -6.85 6.23 -16.10
C PHE A 123 -7.59 5.86 -14.81
N GLY A 124 -6.85 5.56 -13.75
CA GLY A 124 -7.41 5.13 -12.47
C GLY A 124 -7.24 3.64 -12.16
N GLN A 125 -6.69 2.84 -13.08
CA GLN A 125 -6.50 1.41 -12.85
C GLN A 125 -5.62 1.13 -11.62
N GLY A 126 -6.07 0.25 -10.73
CA GLY A 126 -5.25 -0.21 -9.59
C GLY A 126 -4.73 0.88 -8.66
N GLY A 127 -5.57 1.88 -8.37
CA GLY A 127 -5.29 2.95 -7.40
C GLY A 127 -5.21 2.49 -5.94
N MET A 128 -5.29 3.47 -5.03
CA MET A 128 -5.30 3.27 -3.58
C MET A 128 -6.55 3.86 -2.95
N ALA A 129 -6.94 3.34 -1.80
CA ALA A 129 -8.04 3.88 -1.01
C ALA A 129 -7.81 3.69 0.50
N ILE A 130 -8.46 4.52 1.30
CA ILE A 130 -8.56 4.39 2.76
C ILE A 130 -10.06 4.28 3.10
N LEU A 131 -10.40 3.25 3.85
CA LEU A 131 -11.69 3.10 4.52
C LEU A 131 -11.46 3.24 6.02
N SER A 132 -12.19 4.14 6.67
CA SER A 132 -12.01 4.43 8.09
C SER A 132 -13.35 4.47 8.82
N ARG A 133 -13.37 3.91 10.03
CA ARG A 133 -14.46 4.10 10.99
C ARG A 133 -14.44 5.48 11.64
N TYR A 134 -13.33 6.21 11.50
CA TYR A 134 -13.11 7.53 12.08
C TYR A 134 -13.02 8.62 11.00
N PRO A 135 -13.43 9.87 11.28
CA PRO A 135 -13.40 10.96 10.32
C PRO A 135 -12.01 11.17 9.70
N ILE A 136 -12.00 11.53 8.42
CA ILE A 136 -10.78 11.93 7.71
C ILE A 136 -10.81 13.44 7.55
N ASP A 137 -9.78 14.11 8.04
CA ASP A 137 -9.58 15.54 7.80
C ASP A 137 -9.04 15.72 6.38
N ARG A 138 -9.94 16.09 5.46
CA ARG A 138 -9.62 16.29 4.05
C ARG A 138 -8.81 17.55 3.79
N ASP A 139 -8.96 18.57 4.62
CA ASP A 139 -8.25 19.85 4.46
C ASP A 139 -6.79 19.71 4.92
N GLY A 140 -6.53 18.81 5.87
CA GLY A 140 -5.18 18.46 6.35
C GLY A 140 -4.43 17.45 5.47
N VAL A 141 -5.03 16.94 4.38
CA VAL A 141 -4.37 15.98 3.48
C VAL A 141 -3.20 16.63 2.75
N ARG A 142 -2.08 15.91 2.68
CA ARG A 142 -0.95 16.27 1.81
C ARG A 142 -0.73 15.19 0.76
N ASP A 143 -0.76 15.63 -0.49
CA ASP A 143 -0.59 14.78 -1.67
C ASP A 143 0.73 15.10 -2.37
N PHE A 144 1.63 14.12 -2.41
CA PHE A 144 2.93 14.19 -3.10
C PHE A 144 2.94 13.41 -4.41
N SER A 145 1.79 12.94 -4.88
CA SER A 145 1.67 12.15 -6.10
C SER A 145 2.18 12.91 -7.34
N ALA A 146 2.14 14.24 -7.32
CA ALA A 146 2.63 15.09 -8.41
C ALA A 146 4.13 15.44 -8.36
N LEU A 147 4.87 15.02 -7.31
CA LEU A 147 6.31 15.26 -7.21
C LEU A 147 7.03 14.65 -8.43
N LEU A 148 7.80 15.47 -9.16
CA LEU A 148 8.63 14.98 -10.25
C LEU A 148 9.80 14.17 -9.70
N TRP A 149 10.12 13.06 -10.36
CA TRP A 149 11.19 12.17 -9.91
C TRP A 149 12.54 12.89 -9.84
N ARG A 150 12.86 13.70 -10.85
CA ARG A 150 14.09 14.50 -10.87
C ARG A 150 14.23 15.50 -9.71
N ASP A 151 13.13 15.88 -9.07
CA ASP A 151 13.11 16.87 -7.98
C ASP A 151 13.33 16.21 -6.61
N LEU A 152 13.35 14.88 -6.54
CA LEU A 152 13.72 14.15 -5.32
C LEU A 152 15.24 14.33 -5.05
N PRO A 153 15.65 14.82 -3.87
CA PRO A 153 17.06 14.94 -3.54
C PRO A 153 17.79 13.58 -3.62
N GLY A 154 18.82 13.53 -4.47
CA GLY A 154 19.60 12.31 -4.70
C GLY A 154 18.93 11.28 -5.61
N ALA A 155 17.92 11.67 -6.39
CA ALA A 155 17.23 10.79 -7.32
C ALA A 155 18.19 10.02 -8.24
N ILE A 156 17.92 8.74 -8.44
CA ILE A 156 18.69 7.84 -9.30
C ILE A 156 17.99 7.56 -10.62
N GLN A 157 17.74 8.59 -11.42
CA GLN A 157 17.05 8.47 -12.71
C GLN A 157 17.75 7.48 -13.68
N PRO A 158 16.99 6.73 -14.51
CA PRO A 158 17.55 5.73 -15.41
C PRO A 158 18.36 6.38 -16.52
N GLN A 159 19.42 5.70 -16.95
CA GLN A 159 20.28 6.15 -18.04
C GLN A 159 20.75 4.95 -18.85
N VAL A 160 20.91 5.16 -20.16
CA VAL A 160 21.52 4.20 -21.08
C VAL A 160 22.68 4.89 -21.79
N ASN A 161 23.88 4.31 -21.72
CA ASN A 161 25.10 4.86 -22.33
C ASN A 161 25.42 6.32 -21.93
N GLY A 162 25.08 6.70 -20.68
CA GLY A 162 25.30 8.05 -20.16
C GLY A 162 24.27 9.10 -20.60
N ALA A 163 23.20 8.70 -21.30
CA ALA A 163 22.10 9.57 -21.68
C ALA A 163 20.84 9.27 -20.85
N PRO A 164 19.97 10.26 -20.59
CA PRO A 164 18.66 10.05 -19.96
C PRO A 164 17.82 9.02 -20.71
N PHE A 165 17.19 8.11 -19.98
CA PHE A 165 16.26 7.11 -20.53
C PHE A 165 14.81 7.38 -20.09
N PRO A 166 13.81 7.21 -20.98
CA PRO A 166 13.95 6.98 -22.43
C PRO A 166 14.34 8.26 -23.19
N SER A 167 14.06 9.43 -22.61
CA SER A 167 14.51 10.72 -23.12
C SER A 167 14.57 11.77 -22.02
N ALA A 168 15.19 12.91 -22.32
CA ALA A 168 15.18 14.06 -21.42
C ALA A 168 13.77 14.64 -21.25
N GLU A 169 12.91 14.60 -22.28
CA GLU A 169 11.52 15.07 -22.16
C GLU A 169 10.68 14.17 -21.25
N ALA A 170 10.84 12.85 -21.35
CA ALA A 170 10.15 11.89 -20.48
C ALA A 170 10.55 12.11 -19.01
N GLN A 171 11.85 12.17 -18.73
CA GLN A 171 12.36 12.45 -17.37
C GLN A 171 11.93 13.81 -16.83
N ALA A 172 11.74 14.81 -17.70
CA ALA A 172 11.31 16.13 -17.27
C ALA A 172 9.89 16.15 -16.68
N ILE A 173 9.04 15.18 -17.02
CA ILE A 173 7.65 15.10 -16.57
C ILE A 173 7.33 13.86 -15.73
N GLN A 174 8.23 12.89 -15.66
CA GLN A 174 8.01 11.65 -14.92
C GLN A 174 7.83 11.96 -13.43
N ARG A 175 6.66 11.63 -12.90
CA ARG A 175 6.38 11.70 -11.46
C ARG A 175 7.08 10.57 -10.74
N LEU A 176 7.53 10.83 -9.51
CA LEU A 176 8.15 9.82 -8.65
C LEU A 176 7.16 8.69 -8.35
N SER A 177 6.00 9.07 -7.80
CA SER A 177 4.98 8.12 -7.36
C SER A 177 4.40 7.33 -8.53
N TYR A 178 4.40 6.01 -8.47
CA TYR A 178 3.77 5.11 -9.43
C TYR A 178 2.25 5.16 -9.32
N THR A 179 1.74 5.06 -8.10
CA THR A 179 0.31 5.24 -7.80
C THR A 179 0.06 6.55 -7.05
N GLY A 180 0.69 6.75 -5.89
CA GLY A 180 0.58 7.98 -5.10
C GLY A 180 1.39 7.94 -3.80
N HIS A 181 1.56 9.11 -3.17
CA HIS A 181 2.18 9.30 -1.86
C HIS A 181 1.33 10.29 -1.06
N TRP A 182 0.67 9.84 0.01
CA TRP A 182 -0.29 10.64 0.76
C TRP A 182 0.03 10.67 2.24
N VAL A 183 -0.27 11.80 2.88
CA VAL A 183 -0.35 11.92 4.34
C VAL A 183 -1.78 12.32 4.66
N VAL A 184 -2.51 11.43 5.33
CA VAL A 184 -3.95 11.54 5.55
C VAL A 184 -4.24 11.54 7.05
N PRO A 185 -4.64 12.68 7.64
CA PRO A 185 -5.03 12.72 9.05
C PRO A 185 -6.39 12.05 9.27
N VAL A 186 -6.41 11.07 10.17
CA VAL A 186 -7.61 10.40 10.68
C VAL A 186 -7.87 10.88 12.10
N ILE A 187 -9.06 11.42 12.36
CA ILE A 187 -9.41 12.07 13.62
C ILE A 187 -9.95 11.04 14.61
N LEU A 188 -9.08 10.57 15.51
CA LEU A 188 -9.47 9.69 16.61
C LEU A 188 -9.98 10.52 17.80
N PRO A 189 -10.71 9.90 18.74
CA PRO A 189 -11.10 10.56 19.99
C PRO A 189 -9.92 11.14 20.78
N SER A 190 -8.74 10.51 20.69
CA SER A 190 -7.51 10.95 21.35
C SER A 190 -6.76 12.05 20.59
N GLY A 191 -7.10 12.33 19.33
CA GLY A 191 -6.41 13.27 18.45
C GLY A 191 -6.12 12.69 17.05
N PRO A 192 -5.45 13.44 16.16
CA PRO A 192 -5.18 12.99 14.80
C PRO A 192 -4.10 11.90 14.78
N LEU A 193 -4.38 10.82 14.05
CA LEU A 193 -3.40 9.82 13.59
C LEU A 193 -3.11 10.09 12.12
N HIS A 194 -1.84 10.28 11.76
CA HIS A 194 -1.46 10.56 10.37
C HIS A 194 -1.13 9.25 9.65
N VAL A 195 -1.99 8.84 8.72
CA VAL A 195 -1.77 7.68 7.86
C VAL A 195 -0.94 8.13 6.66
N MET A 196 0.32 7.74 6.63
CA MET A 196 1.25 7.97 5.54
C MET A 196 1.20 6.75 4.61
N THR A 197 0.78 6.89 3.36
CA THR A 197 0.54 5.74 2.48
C THR A 197 1.00 5.89 1.05
N PHE A 198 1.40 4.77 0.46
CA PHE A 198 1.88 4.63 -0.92
C PHE A 198 1.70 3.21 -1.47
N HIS A 199 1.78 3.12 -2.79
CA HIS A 199 1.91 1.87 -3.53
C HIS A 199 2.99 2.08 -4.58
N ALA A 200 4.15 1.47 -4.33
CA ALA A 200 5.35 1.67 -5.12
C ALA A 200 5.36 0.80 -6.38
N SER A 201 6.15 1.20 -7.37
CA SER A 201 6.41 0.42 -8.58
C SER A 201 6.91 -0.99 -8.24
N PRO A 202 6.43 -2.07 -8.86
CA PRO A 202 7.13 -3.35 -8.82
C PRO A 202 8.55 -3.18 -9.38
N PRO A 203 9.62 -3.63 -8.72
CA PRO A 203 11.00 -3.32 -9.10
C PRO A 203 11.54 -4.23 -10.22
N VAL A 204 10.68 -4.62 -11.17
CA VAL A 204 10.95 -5.57 -12.26
C VAL A 204 10.18 -5.15 -13.52
N PHE A 205 10.24 -5.94 -14.60
CA PHE A 205 9.57 -5.69 -15.90
C PHE A 205 10.20 -4.61 -16.78
N ASP A 206 11.50 -4.38 -16.59
CA ASP A 206 12.37 -3.42 -17.27
C ASP A 206 13.66 -4.09 -17.81
N GLY A 207 14.44 -3.31 -18.56
CA GLY A 207 15.72 -3.71 -19.15
C GLY A 207 16.93 -3.26 -18.33
N PRO A 208 18.14 -3.26 -18.93
CA PRO A 208 19.38 -2.88 -18.26
C PRO A 208 19.41 -1.46 -17.67
N GLU A 209 18.49 -0.58 -18.07
CA GLU A 209 18.30 0.75 -17.50
C GLU A 209 17.83 0.71 -16.03
N ASP A 210 17.17 -0.38 -15.62
CA ASP A 210 16.63 -0.60 -14.27
C ASP A 210 15.69 0.53 -13.82
N ALA A 211 14.81 0.98 -14.71
CA ALA A 211 13.92 2.12 -14.46
C ALA A 211 12.97 1.86 -13.29
N ASN A 212 12.37 0.67 -13.22
CA ASN A 212 11.43 0.31 -12.17
C ASN A 212 12.15 0.05 -10.84
N GLY A 213 13.30 -0.63 -10.85
CA GLY A 213 14.07 -0.85 -9.61
C GLY A 213 14.63 0.46 -9.03
N ARG A 214 15.03 1.42 -9.87
CA ARG A 214 15.43 2.77 -9.46
C ARG A 214 14.25 3.60 -8.94
N ARG A 215 13.10 3.53 -9.61
CA ARG A 215 11.90 4.27 -9.20
C ARG A 215 11.39 3.75 -7.86
N ASN A 216 11.25 2.43 -7.71
CA ASN A 216 10.86 1.79 -6.45
C ASN A 216 11.76 2.18 -5.28
N HIS A 217 13.09 2.20 -5.49
CA HIS A 217 14.05 2.68 -4.50
C HIS A 217 13.73 4.11 -4.04
N ASP A 218 13.53 5.01 -4.98
CA ASP A 218 13.31 6.43 -4.71
C ASP A 218 11.92 6.72 -4.14
N GLU A 219 10.91 5.93 -4.49
CA GLU A 219 9.59 5.96 -3.87
C GLU A 219 9.66 5.58 -2.38
N ILE A 220 10.49 4.60 -2.02
CA ILE A 220 10.71 4.24 -0.61
C ILE A 220 11.56 5.30 0.10
N ARG A 221 12.62 5.81 -0.55
CA ARG A 221 13.51 6.83 0.02
C ARG A 221 12.79 8.15 0.28
N PHE A 222 11.74 8.47 -0.50
CA PHE A 222 10.88 9.63 -0.27
C PHE A 222 10.44 9.74 1.19
N TRP A 223 10.06 8.63 1.84
CA TRP A 223 9.54 8.67 3.20
C TRP A 223 10.57 9.13 4.23
N GLN A 224 11.83 8.72 4.08
CA GLN A 224 12.90 9.18 4.95
C GLN A 224 13.17 10.67 4.74
N LEU A 225 13.22 11.13 3.49
CA LEU A 225 13.37 12.56 3.18
C LEU A 225 12.19 13.39 3.71
N TYR A 226 10.97 12.85 3.61
CA TYR A 226 9.80 13.45 4.19
C TYR A 226 9.93 13.59 5.70
N LEU A 227 10.27 12.50 6.41
CA LEU A 227 10.47 12.49 7.87
C LEU A 227 11.61 13.41 8.32
N ASP A 228 12.65 13.58 7.49
CA ASP A 228 13.73 14.55 7.67
C ASP A 228 13.29 16.02 7.45
N GLY A 229 12.03 16.27 7.06
CA GLY A 229 11.45 17.61 6.87
C GLY A 229 11.75 18.25 5.51
N VAL A 230 12.30 17.50 4.55
CA VAL A 230 12.68 18.02 3.22
C VAL A 230 11.48 18.56 2.45
N PHE A 231 10.30 17.97 2.65
CA PHE A 231 9.08 18.32 1.91
C PHE A 231 8.08 19.15 2.73
N GLY A 232 8.56 19.81 3.79
CA GLY A 232 7.78 20.67 4.67
C GLY A 232 7.55 20.05 6.05
N PRO A 233 6.57 20.56 6.82
CA PRO A 233 6.29 20.08 8.18
C PRO A 233 6.06 18.57 8.23
N VAL A 234 6.33 17.91 9.35
CA VAL A 234 6.05 16.48 9.55
C VAL A 234 5.19 16.30 10.81
N PRO A 235 4.37 15.23 10.90
CA PRO A 235 3.68 14.91 12.13
C PRO A 235 4.71 14.60 13.22
N GLU A 236 4.71 15.40 14.29
CA GLU A 236 5.67 15.22 15.40
C GLU A 236 5.46 13.89 16.15
N ARG A 237 4.23 13.37 16.13
CA ARG A 237 3.76 12.18 16.86
C ARG A 237 2.61 11.52 16.12
N ARG A 238 2.26 10.30 16.53
CA ARG A 238 1.10 9.55 16.05
C ARG A 238 0.99 9.54 14.52
N HIS A 239 1.98 8.93 13.88
CA HIS A 239 1.92 8.64 12.46
C HIS A 239 2.21 7.17 12.18
N VAL A 240 1.65 6.65 11.10
CA VAL A 240 1.89 5.28 10.65
C VAL A 240 2.19 5.32 9.17
N LEU A 241 3.39 4.87 8.79
CA LEU A 241 3.74 4.62 7.40
C LEU A 241 3.25 3.23 7.00
N THR A 242 2.38 3.15 6.00
CA THR A 242 1.81 1.88 5.58
C THR A 242 1.56 1.81 4.08
N GLY A 243 1.67 0.61 3.50
CA GLY A 243 1.39 0.42 2.09
C GLY A 243 2.05 -0.81 1.51
N ASP A 244 2.08 -0.88 0.19
CA ASP A 244 2.77 -1.90 -0.58
C ASP A 244 4.02 -1.29 -1.23
N ALA A 245 5.17 -1.62 -0.65
CA ALA A 245 6.47 -1.13 -1.10
C ALA A 245 7.04 -1.98 -2.25
N ASN A 246 6.43 -3.13 -2.57
CA ASN A 246 6.93 -4.08 -3.59
C ASN A 246 8.39 -4.55 -3.41
N LEU A 247 9.01 -4.31 -2.24
CA LEU A 247 10.44 -4.55 -2.02
C LEU A 247 10.69 -5.32 -0.73
N ASP A 248 11.09 -6.58 -0.87
CA ASP A 248 11.55 -7.42 0.24
C ASP A 248 13.00 -7.10 0.63
N PRO A 249 13.34 -6.98 1.94
CA PRO A 249 14.68 -6.59 2.39
C PRO A 249 15.78 -7.61 2.08
N HIS A 250 15.42 -8.87 1.83
CA HIS A 250 16.32 -10.00 1.63
C HIS A 250 16.26 -10.54 0.21
N ASP A 251 15.05 -10.74 -0.33
CA ASP A 251 14.78 -11.69 -1.41
C ASP A 251 14.17 -11.07 -2.68
N SER A 252 14.07 -9.74 -2.74
CA SER A 252 13.62 -9.03 -3.94
C SER A 252 14.78 -8.72 -4.90
N ASP A 253 14.50 -8.77 -6.20
CA ASP A 253 15.44 -8.41 -7.27
C ASP A 253 15.72 -6.89 -7.33
N GLY A 254 14.88 -6.09 -6.68
CA GLY A 254 15.04 -4.64 -6.60
C GLY A 254 16.21 -4.16 -5.73
N ARG A 255 16.30 -2.84 -5.58
CA ARG A 255 17.36 -2.16 -4.80
C ARG A 255 17.07 -2.18 -3.30
N ARG A 256 17.23 -3.36 -2.69
CA ARG A 256 16.91 -3.69 -1.29
C ARG A 256 17.45 -2.74 -0.20
N LYS A 257 18.46 -1.90 -0.49
CA LYS A 257 18.98 -0.93 0.48
C LYS A 257 17.91 0.05 0.96
N ALA A 258 17.06 0.55 0.06
CA ALA A 258 16.03 1.53 0.43
C ALA A 258 15.07 1.01 1.51
N ILE A 259 14.53 -0.21 1.34
CA ILE A 259 13.63 -0.78 2.35
C ILE A 259 14.37 -1.11 3.64
N ARG A 260 15.62 -1.60 3.58
CA ARG A 260 16.41 -1.86 4.81
C ARG A 260 16.71 -0.58 5.58
N ASP A 261 17.03 0.51 4.89
CA ASP A 261 17.26 1.80 5.53
C ASP A 261 15.97 2.33 6.17
N LEU A 262 14.82 2.20 5.49
CA LEU A 262 13.53 2.61 6.04
C LEU A 262 13.11 1.79 7.27
N LEU A 263 13.32 0.47 7.24
CA LEU A 263 13.04 -0.42 8.38
C LEU A 263 13.99 -0.17 9.56
N ALA A 264 15.15 0.43 9.32
CA ALA A 264 16.12 0.82 10.34
C ALA A 264 15.95 2.28 10.81
N ASP A 265 14.93 3.00 10.33
CA ASP A 265 14.67 4.37 10.71
C ASP A 265 14.32 4.47 12.22
N PRO A 266 15.05 5.27 13.01
CA PRO A 266 14.86 5.33 14.46
C PRO A 266 13.55 6.00 14.89
N GLY A 267 12.85 6.69 13.98
CA GLY A 267 11.54 7.28 14.25
C GLY A 267 10.38 6.30 14.07
N LEU A 268 10.64 5.13 13.47
CA LEU A 268 9.64 4.12 13.15
C LEU A 268 9.88 2.81 13.91
N GLN A 269 8.83 2.03 14.03
CA GLN A 269 8.86 0.69 14.61
C GLN A 269 8.46 -0.32 13.55
N ASP A 270 9.26 -1.38 13.37
CA ASP A 270 8.85 -2.55 12.58
C ASP A 270 8.21 -3.62 13.50
N PRO A 271 6.88 -3.81 13.45
CA PRO A 271 6.18 -4.77 14.30
C PRO A 271 6.40 -6.24 13.90
N HIS A 272 7.06 -6.52 12.77
CA HIS A 272 7.31 -7.88 12.27
C HIS A 272 6.04 -8.76 12.28
N PRO A 273 4.96 -8.36 11.59
CA PRO A 273 3.72 -9.13 11.58
C PRO A 273 4.00 -10.53 11.04
N MET A 274 3.68 -11.56 11.83
CA MET A 274 3.89 -12.95 11.46
C MET A 274 2.58 -13.62 11.04
N ARG A 275 2.66 -14.55 10.10
CA ARG A 275 1.56 -15.47 9.79
C ARG A 275 1.39 -16.54 10.88
N PRO A 276 0.19 -17.13 11.02
CA PRO A 276 -0.01 -18.27 11.90
C PRO A 276 0.66 -19.54 11.33
N GLY A 277 1.30 -20.29 12.23
CA GLY A 277 1.90 -21.60 11.93
C GLY A 277 3.23 -21.54 11.16
N PRO A 278 3.86 -22.70 10.93
CA PRO A 278 5.11 -22.78 10.20
C PRO A 278 4.89 -22.44 8.72
N ALA A 279 5.88 -21.78 8.13
CA ALA A 279 5.89 -21.44 6.72
C ALA A 279 7.09 -22.15 6.05
N PRO A 280 6.89 -22.80 4.89
CA PRO A 280 7.96 -23.54 4.24
C PRO A 280 9.03 -22.57 3.74
N THR A 281 10.30 -22.90 3.99
CA THR A 281 11.43 -22.22 3.36
C THR A 281 11.51 -22.62 1.90
N ALA A 282 11.95 -21.68 1.06
CA ALA A 282 12.21 -21.94 -0.35
C ALA A 282 13.72 -21.91 -0.62
N PRO A 283 14.26 -22.82 -1.45
CA PRO A 283 15.67 -22.79 -1.84
C PRO A 283 16.07 -21.42 -2.41
N GLY A 284 17.18 -20.86 -1.93
CA GLY A 284 17.70 -19.57 -2.40
C GLY A 284 17.03 -18.33 -1.80
N LYS A 285 16.06 -18.49 -0.89
CA LYS A 285 15.45 -17.40 -0.10
C LYS A 285 16.10 -17.31 1.29
N ALA A 286 16.42 -16.10 1.72
CA ALA A 286 17.05 -15.81 3.01
C ALA A 286 16.11 -15.16 4.02
N GLY A 287 15.01 -14.55 3.56
CA GLY A 287 13.99 -13.95 4.41
C GLY A 287 13.21 -14.98 5.22
N ASP A 288 12.71 -14.58 6.38
CA ASP A 288 11.83 -15.40 7.20
C ASP A 288 10.46 -15.57 6.51
N PRO A 289 10.08 -16.79 6.10
CA PRO A 289 8.78 -17.02 5.46
C PRO A 289 7.58 -16.71 6.35
N GLY A 290 7.79 -16.63 7.66
CA GLY A 290 6.80 -16.18 8.64
C GLY A 290 6.38 -14.71 8.44
N LEU A 291 7.23 -13.89 7.83
CA LEU A 291 6.99 -12.45 7.59
C LEU A 291 6.47 -12.16 6.18
N HIS A 292 6.32 -13.16 5.33
CA HIS A 292 5.82 -12.94 3.98
C HIS A 292 4.42 -12.33 4.01
N THR A 293 4.16 -11.38 3.11
CA THR A 293 2.87 -10.71 2.92
C THR A 293 2.24 -11.05 1.58
N VAL A 294 2.94 -11.80 0.73
CA VAL A 294 2.47 -12.21 -0.60
C VAL A 294 3.09 -13.54 -0.99
N HIS A 295 2.36 -14.29 -1.82
CA HIS A 295 2.90 -15.43 -2.54
C HIS A 295 2.54 -15.34 -4.03
N TRP A 296 3.55 -15.14 -4.88
CA TRP A 296 3.38 -15.24 -6.33
C TRP A 296 3.64 -16.68 -6.79
N PRO A 297 2.64 -17.35 -7.40
CA PRO A 297 2.82 -18.72 -7.86
C PRO A 297 3.84 -18.78 -9.01
N ALA A 298 4.43 -19.96 -9.22
CA ALA A 298 5.35 -20.21 -10.33
C ALA A 298 4.70 -19.83 -11.69
N PRO A 299 5.44 -19.19 -12.62
CA PRO A 299 6.88 -18.93 -12.60
C PRO A 299 7.30 -17.65 -11.82
N GLY A 300 6.44 -17.07 -10.99
CA GLY A 300 6.72 -15.88 -10.19
C GLY A 300 7.72 -16.10 -9.04
N PRO A 301 8.10 -15.01 -8.33
CA PRO A 301 9.21 -14.99 -7.37
C PRO A 301 8.94 -15.71 -6.04
N GLY A 302 7.78 -16.34 -5.86
CA GLY A 302 7.40 -17.06 -4.64
C GLY A 302 6.93 -16.13 -3.53
N GLY A 303 7.22 -16.52 -2.28
CA GLY A 303 6.90 -15.73 -1.10
C GLY A 303 7.84 -14.53 -0.91
N ALA A 304 7.30 -13.42 -0.42
CA ALA A 304 8.07 -12.24 -0.06
C ALA A 304 7.32 -11.37 0.96
N ARG A 305 8.05 -10.53 1.69
CA ARG A 305 7.52 -9.45 2.52
C ARG A 305 7.59 -8.14 1.73
N VAL A 306 6.46 -7.63 1.28
CA VAL A 306 6.41 -6.40 0.46
C VAL A 306 5.46 -5.34 0.97
N SER A 307 4.62 -5.69 1.94
CA SER A 307 3.66 -4.77 2.56
C SER A 307 4.08 -4.46 3.99
N TYR A 308 3.89 -3.21 4.41
CA TYR A 308 4.42 -2.70 5.67
C TYR A 308 3.39 -1.86 6.42
N ILE A 309 3.46 -1.91 7.75
CA ILE A 309 2.82 -0.98 8.68
C ILE A 309 3.90 -0.63 9.70
N LEU A 310 4.37 0.61 9.68
CA LEU A 310 5.47 1.11 10.49
C LEU A 310 4.96 2.29 11.34
N PRO A 311 4.47 2.02 12.57
CA PRO A 311 4.05 3.06 13.49
C PRO A 311 5.25 3.89 13.98
N SER A 312 5.01 5.16 14.29
CA SER A 312 5.99 6.01 14.97
C SER A 312 6.33 5.47 16.37
N VAL A 313 7.54 5.72 16.86
CA VAL A 313 8.05 5.19 18.15
C VAL A 313 7.26 5.60 19.39
N ASP A 314 6.43 6.65 19.31
CA ASP A 314 5.55 7.07 20.40
C ASP A 314 4.27 6.23 20.51
N LEU A 315 3.90 5.47 19.47
CA LEU A 315 2.73 4.61 19.48
C LEU A 315 3.03 3.26 20.14
N THR A 316 2.16 2.83 21.07
CA THR A 316 2.30 1.51 21.69
C THR A 316 1.67 0.42 20.81
N ILE A 317 2.48 -0.54 20.37
CA ILE A 317 2.02 -1.72 19.64
C ILE A 317 1.51 -2.78 20.63
N ARG A 318 0.29 -3.28 20.43
CA ARG A 318 -0.34 -4.36 21.22
C ARG A 318 -0.34 -5.71 20.53
N GLY A 319 -0.30 -5.71 19.21
CA GLY A 319 -0.31 -6.92 18.40
C GLY A 319 -0.05 -6.59 16.95
N ALA A 320 0.39 -7.58 16.20
CA ALA A 320 0.54 -7.50 14.75
C ALA A 320 0.41 -8.90 14.16
N GLY A 321 -0.02 -8.98 12.91
CA GLY A 321 -0.13 -10.27 12.24
C GLY A 321 -0.36 -10.17 10.74
N VAL A 322 -0.04 -11.25 10.05
CA VAL A 322 -0.45 -11.50 8.67
C VAL A 322 -1.64 -12.44 8.72
N HIS A 323 -2.79 -12.02 8.19
CA HIS A 323 -3.93 -12.91 8.06
C HIS A 323 -3.71 -13.90 6.92
N TRP A 324 -3.04 -15.01 7.25
CA TRP A 324 -2.64 -16.07 6.33
C TRP A 324 -2.92 -17.45 6.92
N PRO A 325 -4.20 -17.86 6.98
CA PRO A 325 -4.59 -19.18 7.48
C PRO A 325 -3.92 -20.31 6.68
N PRO A 326 -3.76 -21.51 7.27
CA PRO A 326 -3.10 -22.63 6.61
C PRO A 326 -3.76 -23.04 5.29
N GLU A 327 -2.94 -23.41 4.31
CA GLU A 327 -3.40 -23.95 3.04
C GLU A 327 -4.14 -25.28 3.23
N GLY A 328 -5.10 -25.58 2.33
CA GLY A 328 -5.95 -26.77 2.43
C GLY A 328 -7.03 -26.68 3.50
N THR A 329 -7.22 -25.52 4.11
CA THR A 329 -8.38 -25.20 4.95
C THR A 329 -9.34 -24.29 4.19
N ALA A 330 -10.63 -24.32 4.54
CA ALA A 330 -11.63 -23.46 3.89
C ALA A 330 -11.29 -21.97 4.01
N GLU A 331 -10.70 -21.54 5.13
CA GLU A 331 -10.25 -20.16 5.34
C GLU A 331 -9.00 -19.83 4.51
N GLY A 332 -8.06 -20.78 4.38
CA GLY A 332 -6.91 -20.68 3.48
C GLY A 332 -7.30 -20.48 2.03
N ASP A 333 -8.24 -21.31 1.54
CA ASP A 333 -8.75 -21.24 0.17
C ASP A 333 -9.49 -19.92 -0.08
N LEU A 334 -10.28 -19.46 0.90
CA LEU A 334 -10.96 -18.17 0.87
C LEU A 334 -9.96 -17.00 0.73
N VAL A 335 -8.93 -16.96 1.58
CA VAL A 335 -7.92 -15.90 1.54
C VAL A 335 -7.12 -15.92 0.24
N ALA A 336 -6.81 -17.11 -0.29
CA ALA A 336 -6.14 -17.27 -1.58
C ALA A 336 -7.02 -16.80 -2.75
N ALA A 337 -8.34 -17.00 -2.68
CA ALA A 337 -9.30 -16.49 -3.66
C ALA A 337 -9.46 -14.97 -3.60
N ALA A 338 -9.25 -14.35 -2.43
CA ALA A 338 -9.38 -12.90 -2.26
C ALA A 338 -8.22 -12.12 -2.90
N SER A 339 -6.99 -12.54 -2.66
CA SER A 339 -5.79 -11.93 -3.24
C SER A 339 -4.60 -12.88 -3.10
N ARG A 340 -3.57 -12.69 -3.92
CA ARG A 340 -2.25 -13.32 -3.71
C ARG A 340 -1.45 -12.65 -2.58
N HIS A 341 -1.77 -11.40 -2.26
CA HIS A 341 -1.27 -10.70 -1.08
C HIS A 341 -2.18 -11.02 0.11
N ARG A 342 -1.66 -10.88 1.31
CA ARG A 342 -2.39 -11.06 2.56
C ARG A 342 -2.56 -9.72 3.26
N MET A 343 -3.68 -9.58 3.94
CA MET A 343 -3.89 -8.43 4.81
C MET A 343 -2.93 -8.54 5.99
N ILE A 344 -2.14 -7.50 6.20
CA ILE A 344 -1.38 -7.31 7.43
C ILE A 344 -2.09 -6.30 8.32
N TRP A 345 -1.99 -6.46 9.63
CA TRP A 345 -2.61 -5.57 10.60
C TRP A 345 -1.69 -5.33 11.79
N VAL A 346 -1.88 -4.17 12.42
CA VAL A 346 -1.23 -3.78 13.68
C VAL A 346 -2.29 -3.18 14.59
N ASP A 347 -2.26 -3.62 15.83
CA ASP A 347 -3.07 -3.14 16.94
C ASP A 347 -2.27 -2.10 17.73
N LEU A 348 -2.81 -0.89 17.85
CA LEU A 348 -2.17 0.27 18.47
C LEU A 348 -2.97 0.77 19.66
N VAL A 349 -2.30 1.32 20.67
CA VAL A 349 -2.95 2.18 21.67
C VAL A 349 -2.83 3.63 21.21
N PRO A 350 -3.95 4.32 20.94
CA PRO A 350 -3.94 5.69 20.42
C PRO A 350 -3.78 6.78 21.49
N ASP A 351 -3.49 6.42 22.75
CA ASP A 351 -3.44 7.32 23.92
C ASP A 351 -2.12 8.06 24.11
#